data_AF-A0A7X9E057-F1
#
_entry.id   AF-A0A7X9E057-F1
#
_cell.length_a   1.000
_cell.length_b   1.000
_cell.length_c   1.000
_cell.angle_alpha   90.00
_cell.angle_beta   90.00
_cell.angle_gamma   90.00
#
_symmetry.space_group_name_H-M   'P 1'
#
loop_
_entity.id
_entity.type
_entity.pdbx_description
1 polymer ?
#
loop_
_entity_poly.entity_id
_entity_poly.type
_entity_poly.pdbx_seq_one_letter_code
_entity_poly.pdbx_strand_id
1 'polypeptide(L)'
;IFRGIQGHRAEHAVEVQIPFLQVMLKDFSIVPIVLGDQNRNFVYELADKIAAVIDDKTLIVASSDLSHFYSRSMADKLDSVVEKNIANNDYEKLQSDLETGRCEACGGGAIVAMMRAANLVNKNKSKVLARTNSGDVTGDYTEVVGYLSAVMHS
;
A
#
# COMPACT_ATOMS: atom_id res chain seq x y z
N ILE A 1 11.31 -12.38 -12.10
CA ILE A 1 9.93 -12.02 -12.53
C ILE A 1 9.30 -13.25 -13.18
N PHE A 2 8.38 -13.92 -12.48
CA PHE A 2 7.58 -14.99 -13.08
C PHE A 2 6.46 -14.37 -13.91
N ARG A 3 6.28 -14.85 -15.14
CA ARG A 3 5.13 -14.50 -16.00
C ARG A 3 4.22 -15.72 -16.06
N GLY A 4 3.02 -15.61 -15.52
CA GLY A 4 2.04 -16.69 -15.49
C GLY A 4 0.73 -16.26 -16.14
N ILE A 5 0.09 -17.18 -16.87
CA ILE A 5 -1.23 -16.98 -17.48
C ILE A 5 -2.36 -17.32 -16.47
N GLN A 6 -2.02 -18.04 -15.40
CA GLN A 6 -2.90 -18.32 -14.25
C GLN A 6 -2.13 -17.99 -12.96
N GLY A 7 -2.25 -16.76 -12.48
CA GLY A 7 -1.58 -16.28 -11.25
C GLY A 7 -2.51 -16.00 -10.07
N HIS A 8 -3.81 -16.28 -10.20
CA HIS A 8 -4.86 -15.62 -9.41
C HIS A 8 -5.93 -16.58 -8.87
N ARG A 9 -5.56 -17.81 -8.47
CA ARG A 9 -6.57 -18.74 -7.91
C ARG A 9 -6.89 -18.50 -6.43
N ALA A 10 -5.95 -17.95 -5.66
CA ALA A 10 -6.10 -17.68 -4.22
C ALA A 10 -5.68 -16.26 -3.81
N GLU A 11 -5.19 -15.46 -4.77
CA GLU A 11 -4.73 -14.09 -4.51
C GLU A 11 -5.78 -13.11 -5.03
N HIS A 12 -6.28 -12.25 -4.14
CA HIS A 12 -7.46 -11.42 -4.40
C HIS A 12 -7.22 -9.91 -4.21
N ALA A 13 -6.04 -9.47 -3.75
CA ALA A 13 -5.82 -8.06 -3.43
C ALA A 13 -6.01 -7.14 -4.65
N VAL A 14 -5.60 -7.59 -5.84
CA VAL A 14 -5.80 -6.85 -7.09
C VAL A 14 -7.28 -6.82 -7.49
N GLU A 15 -7.98 -7.94 -7.35
CA GLU A 15 -9.40 -8.09 -7.75
C GLU A 15 -10.30 -7.12 -6.98
N VAL A 16 -10.02 -6.90 -5.70
CA VAL A 16 -10.79 -5.97 -4.84
C VAL A 16 -10.72 -4.51 -5.32
N GLN A 17 -9.63 -4.10 -5.98
CA GLN A 17 -9.48 -2.72 -6.46
C GLN A 17 -10.20 -2.45 -7.80
N ILE A 18 -10.37 -3.48 -8.63
CA ILE A 18 -10.87 -3.32 -10.01
C ILE A 18 -12.27 -2.69 -10.06
N PRO A 19 -13.28 -3.13 -9.27
CA PRO A 19 -14.61 -2.53 -9.31
C PRO A 19 -14.60 -1.03 -8.99
N PHE A 20 -13.83 -0.62 -7.97
CA PHE A 20 -13.71 0.79 -7.61
C PHE A 20 -13.08 1.61 -8.75
N LEU A 21 -12.00 1.09 -9.35
CA LEU A 21 -11.34 1.75 -10.47
C LEU A 21 -12.24 1.85 -11.71
N GLN A 22 -13.07 0.85 -12.01
CA GLN A 22 -14.02 0.89 -13.13
C GLN A 22 -15.15 1.91 -12.92
N VAL A 23 -15.53 2.19 -11.67
CA VAL A 23 -16.51 3.23 -11.35
C VAL A 23 -15.88 4.62 -11.47
N MET A 24 -14.63 4.78 -11.01
CA MET A 24 -13.95 6.08 -10.96
C MET A 24 -13.27 6.47 -12.28
N LEU A 25 -12.81 5.49 -13.05
CA LEU A 25 -12.06 5.64 -14.29
C LEU A 25 -12.80 4.94 -15.42
N LYS A 26 -12.85 5.56 -16.60
CA LYS A 26 -13.53 4.99 -17.77
C LYS A 26 -12.61 4.07 -18.57
N ASP A 27 -11.68 4.69 -19.30
CA ASP A 27 -10.79 3.99 -20.23
C ASP A 27 -9.40 3.90 -19.61
N PHE A 28 -9.04 2.72 -19.08
CA PHE A 28 -7.70 2.47 -18.54
C PHE A 28 -7.20 1.08 -18.90
N SER A 29 -5.87 0.94 -18.90
CA SER A 29 -5.18 -0.36 -18.95
C SER A 29 -4.60 -0.65 -17.57
N ILE A 30 -4.55 -1.93 -17.19
CA ILE A 30 -4.01 -2.37 -15.90
C ILE A 30 -2.80 -3.27 -16.10
N VAL A 31 -1.78 -3.06 -15.27
CA VAL A 31 -0.63 -3.97 -15.13
C VAL A 31 -0.62 -4.47 -13.69
N PRO A 32 -1.14 -5.68 -13.41
CA PRO A 32 -1.13 -6.23 -12.06
C PRO A 32 0.28 -6.68 -11.67
N ILE A 33 0.71 -6.30 -10.48
CA ILE A 33 2.00 -6.71 -9.89
C ILE A 33 1.71 -7.29 -8.51
N VAL A 34 2.17 -8.53 -8.28
CA VAL A 34 2.08 -9.19 -6.98
C VAL A 34 3.48 -9.23 -6.37
N LEU A 35 3.62 -8.66 -5.17
CA LEU A 35 4.87 -8.67 -4.42
C LEU A 35 4.78 -9.73 -3.32
N GLY A 36 5.37 -10.89 -3.57
CA GLY A 36 5.42 -11.99 -2.58
C GLY A 36 6.44 -11.71 -1.47
N ASP A 37 7.72 -11.65 -1.83
CA ASP A 37 8.78 -11.28 -0.89
C ASP A 37 8.93 -9.75 -0.85
N GLN A 38 8.70 -9.18 0.33
CA GLN A 38 8.72 -7.73 0.58
C GLN A 38 10.04 -7.27 1.21
N ASN A 39 11.12 -8.04 1.06
CA ASN A 39 12.47 -7.61 1.41
C ASN A 39 12.84 -6.31 0.69
N ARG A 40 13.56 -5.43 1.39
CA ARG A 40 14.07 -4.15 0.89
C ARG A 40 14.62 -4.20 -0.52
N ASN A 41 15.43 -5.21 -0.83
CA ASN A 41 16.08 -5.32 -2.13
C ASN A 41 15.05 -5.44 -3.26
N PHE A 42 14.02 -6.28 -3.08
CA PHE A 42 12.96 -6.46 -4.07
C PHE A 42 12.03 -5.26 -4.15
N VAL A 43 11.69 -4.66 -3.00
CA VAL A 43 10.86 -3.45 -2.92
C VAL A 43 11.53 -2.29 -3.67
N TYR A 44 12.82 -2.07 -3.43
CA TYR A 44 13.57 -0.96 -4.03
C TYR A 44 13.82 -1.20 -5.51
N GLU A 45 14.16 -2.43 -5.91
CA GLU A 45 14.29 -2.79 -7.32
C GLU A 45 12.97 -2.57 -8.07
N LEU A 46 11.84 -3.00 -7.49
CA LEU A 46 10.52 -2.76 -8.08
C LEU A 46 10.24 -1.26 -8.25
N ALA A 47 10.52 -0.46 -7.22
CA ALA A 47 10.35 1.00 -7.28
C ALA A 47 11.20 1.64 -8.39
N ASP A 48 12.47 1.23 -8.56
CA ASP A 48 13.34 1.71 -9.64
C ASP A 48 12.77 1.36 -11.01
N LYS A 49 12.28 0.13 -11.19
CA LYS A 49 11.69 -0.31 -12.47
C LYS A 49 10.39 0.42 -12.78
N ILE A 50 9.54 0.68 -11.79
CA ILE A 50 8.33 1.46 -11.95
C ILE A 50 8.69 2.90 -12.33
N ALA A 51 9.54 3.58 -11.57
CA ALA A 51 9.93 4.97 -11.82
C ALA A 51 10.51 5.18 -13.23
N ALA A 52 11.20 4.18 -13.78
CA ALA A 52 11.79 4.24 -15.12
C ALA A 52 10.77 4.15 -16.28
N VAL A 53 9.53 3.69 -16.02
CA VAL A 53 8.54 3.42 -17.10
C VAL A 53 7.23 4.18 -16.96
N ILE A 54 6.96 4.79 -15.79
CA ILE A 54 5.74 5.58 -15.58
C ILE A 54 5.82 6.96 -16.24
N ASP A 55 4.65 7.53 -16.51
CA ASP A 55 4.46 8.89 -17.00
C ASP A 55 3.35 9.61 -16.23
N ASP A 56 2.95 10.80 -16.69
CA ASP A 56 1.88 11.59 -16.07
C ASP A 56 0.47 11.03 -16.26
N LYS A 57 0.31 10.00 -17.09
CA LYS A 57 -0.96 9.29 -17.28
C LYS A 57 -1.03 8.01 -16.44
N THR A 58 0.04 7.67 -15.75
CA THR A 58 0.13 6.45 -14.96
C THR A 58 -0.29 6.68 -13.51
N LEU A 59 -1.27 5.89 -13.04
CA LEU A 59 -1.66 5.81 -11.64
C LEU A 59 -1.05 4.55 -11.02
N ILE A 60 -0.31 4.71 -9.91
CA ILE A 60 0.16 3.58 -9.11
C ILE A 60 -0.81 3.40 -7.94
N VAL A 61 -1.35 2.20 -7.80
CA VAL A 61 -2.20 1.81 -6.67
C VAL A 61 -1.47 0.76 -5.84
N ALA A 62 -1.10 1.10 -4.61
CA ALA A 62 -0.59 0.14 -3.63
C ALA A 62 -1.76 -0.33 -2.76
N SER A 63 -2.09 -1.62 -2.81
CA SER A 63 -3.19 -2.21 -2.04
C SER A 63 -2.66 -2.83 -0.75
N SER A 64 -3.26 -2.48 0.38
CA SER A 64 -2.90 -3.03 1.70
C SER A 64 -3.99 -2.77 2.72
N ASP A 65 -4.25 -3.76 3.55
CA ASP A 65 -4.76 -3.55 4.91
C ASP A 65 -3.57 -3.29 5.86
N LEU A 66 -3.83 -2.71 7.03
CA LEU A 66 -2.81 -2.45 8.05
C LEU A 66 -2.68 -3.61 9.03
N SER A 67 -2.80 -3.35 10.34
CA SER A 67 -2.78 -4.39 11.38
C SER A 67 -4.03 -5.29 11.33
N HIS A 68 -3.89 -6.54 11.80
CA HIS A 68 -4.94 -7.56 11.74
C HIS A 68 -5.20 -8.20 13.12
N PHE A 69 -6.47 -8.35 13.48
CA PHE A 69 -6.95 -9.12 14.65
C PHE A 69 -6.38 -8.65 16.00
N TYR A 70 -6.07 -7.36 16.10
CA TYR A 70 -5.70 -6.73 17.37
C TYR A 70 -6.89 -5.99 17.98
N SER A 71 -6.86 -5.77 19.30
CA SER A 71 -7.75 -4.78 19.91
C SER A 71 -7.57 -3.43 19.22
N ARG A 72 -8.65 -2.63 19.12
CA ARG A 72 -8.59 -1.28 18.54
C ARG A 72 -7.41 -0.46 19.06
N SER A 73 -7.14 -0.52 20.36
CA SER A 73 -6.07 0.26 21.00
C SER A 73 -4.66 -0.13 20.54
N MET A 74 -4.46 -1.40 20.18
CA MET A 74 -3.18 -1.89 19.67
C MET A 74 -3.07 -1.68 18.16
N ALA A 75 -4.18 -1.89 17.43
CA ALA A 75 -4.28 -1.54 16.02
C ALA A 75 -3.94 -0.06 15.79
N ASP A 76 -4.56 0.85 16.57
CA ASP A 76 -4.27 2.28 16.49
C ASP A 76 -2.78 2.62 16.71
N LYS A 77 -2.09 1.90 17.61
CA LYS A 77 -0.64 2.10 17.84
C LYS A 77 0.17 1.70 16.61
N LEU A 78 -0.04 0.50 16.09
CA LEU A 78 0.68 -0.02 14.91
C LEU A 78 0.39 0.81 13.66
N ASP A 79 -0.90 1.08 13.42
CA ASP A 79 -1.37 1.80 12.24
C ASP A 79 -0.90 3.25 12.23
N SER A 80 -0.81 3.90 13.39
CA SER A 80 -0.30 5.27 13.50
C SER A 80 1.17 5.42 13.07
N VAL A 81 1.97 4.36 13.18
CA VAL A 81 3.36 4.35 12.69
C VAL A 81 3.38 4.36 11.16
N VAL A 82 2.52 3.55 10.52
CA VAL A 82 2.36 3.56 9.06
C VAL A 82 1.87 4.92 8.58
N GLU A 83 0.80 5.43 9.20
CA GLU A 83 0.21 6.74 8.90
C GLU A 83 1.26 7.85 8.99
N LYS A 84 2.05 7.88 10.08
CA LYS A 84 3.08 8.90 10.31
C LYS A 84 4.17 8.85 9.24
N ASN A 85 4.66 7.66 8.88
CA ASN A 85 5.70 7.55 7.87
C ASN A 85 5.18 7.93 6.48
N ILE A 86 3.93 7.57 6.14
CA ILE A 86 3.29 8.01 4.90
C ILE A 86 3.13 9.54 4.89
N ALA A 87 2.60 10.13 5.96
CA ALA A 87 2.37 11.57 6.06
C ALA A 87 3.67 12.39 5.94
N ASN A 88 4.77 11.87 6.48
CA ASN A 88 6.09 12.50 6.39
C ASN A 88 6.85 12.15 5.10
N ASN A 89 6.27 11.33 4.22
CA ASN A 89 6.94 10.78 3.04
C ASN A 89 8.29 10.10 3.35
N ASP A 90 8.34 9.35 4.45
CA ASP A 90 9.55 8.66 4.93
C ASP A 90 9.47 7.16 4.62
N TYR A 91 9.64 6.83 3.33
CA TYR A 91 9.54 5.44 2.85
C TYR A 91 10.70 4.56 3.36
N GLU A 92 11.88 5.13 3.62
CA GLU A 92 13.02 4.39 4.17
C GLU A 92 12.77 3.97 5.61
N LYS A 93 12.19 4.87 6.40
CA LYS A 93 11.77 4.55 7.76
C LYS A 93 10.57 3.61 7.77
N LEU A 94 9.60 3.78 6.87
CA LEU A 94 8.50 2.81 6.75
C LEU A 94 9.00 1.40 6.48
N GLN A 95 9.92 1.23 5.51
CA GLN A 95 10.54 -0.06 5.22
C GLN A 95 11.25 -0.65 6.45
N SER A 96 12.03 0.19 7.15
CA SER A 96 12.74 -0.24 8.36
C SER A 96 11.79 -0.57 9.51
N ASP A 97 10.68 0.15 9.67
CA ASP A 97 9.68 -0.10 10.70
C ASP A 97 8.97 -1.44 10.44
N LEU A 98 8.59 -1.72 9.19
CA LEU A 98 8.02 -3.00 8.75
C LEU A 98 8.97 -4.18 9.00
N GLU A 99 10.25 -4.06 8.62
CA GLU A 99 11.27 -5.09 8.83
C GLU A 99 11.51 -5.43 10.31
N THR A 100 11.40 -4.41 11.17
CA THR A 100 11.57 -4.57 12.63
C THR A 100 10.29 -4.96 13.37
N GLY A 101 9.15 -5.08 12.68
CA GLY A 101 7.85 -5.35 13.31
C GLY A 101 7.34 -4.20 14.19
N ARG A 102 7.78 -2.96 13.94
CA ARG A 102 7.26 -1.76 14.63
C ARG A 102 5.88 -1.33 14.11
N CYS A 103 5.53 -1.79 12.92
CA CYS A 103 4.21 -1.67 12.33
C CYS A 103 3.94 -2.87 11.42
N GLU A 104 2.69 -3.03 10.99
CA GLU A 104 2.25 -4.10 10.12
C GLU A 104 1.37 -3.55 9.00
N ALA A 105 1.53 -4.09 7.80
CA ALA A 105 0.68 -3.84 6.65
C ALA A 105 0.89 -4.99 5.66
N CYS A 106 -0.19 -5.66 5.23
CA CYS A 106 -0.06 -6.86 4.38
C CYS A 106 0.59 -6.56 3.01
N GLY A 107 0.40 -5.35 2.50
CA GLY A 107 1.05 -4.79 1.31
C GLY A 107 2.07 -3.68 1.63
N GLY A 108 2.70 -3.69 2.81
CA GLY A 108 3.61 -2.64 3.25
C GLY A 108 4.76 -2.35 2.27
N GLY A 109 5.36 -3.38 1.69
CA GLY A 109 6.39 -3.27 0.65
C GLY A 109 5.86 -2.66 -0.65
N ALA A 110 4.59 -2.89 -1.01
CA ALA A 110 3.98 -2.22 -2.16
C ALA A 110 3.78 -0.72 -1.88
N ILE A 111 3.41 -0.35 -0.65
CA ILE A 111 3.33 1.06 -0.22
C ILE A 111 4.70 1.72 -0.33
N VAL A 112 5.74 1.09 0.23
CA VAL A 112 7.12 1.61 0.15
C VAL A 112 7.58 1.74 -1.30
N ALA A 113 7.32 0.74 -2.14
CA ALA A 113 7.71 0.78 -3.55
C ALA A 113 7.04 1.94 -4.29
N MET A 114 5.74 2.16 -4.06
CA MET A 114 4.99 3.26 -4.64
C MET A 114 5.52 4.62 -4.17
N MET A 115 5.73 4.80 -2.87
CA MET A 115 6.26 6.05 -2.31
C MET A 115 7.66 6.35 -2.90
N ARG A 116 8.56 5.37 -2.93
CA ARG A 116 9.91 5.54 -3.49
C ARG A 116 9.86 5.86 -4.98
N ALA A 117 9.05 5.15 -5.76
CA ALA A 117 8.88 5.43 -7.19
C ALA A 117 8.35 6.85 -7.44
N ALA A 118 7.38 7.31 -6.65
CA ALA A 118 6.84 8.66 -6.72
C ALA A 118 7.92 9.72 -6.42
N ASN A 119 8.77 9.50 -5.41
CA ASN A 119 9.89 10.39 -5.09
C ASN A 119 10.93 10.46 -6.22
N LEU A 120 11.26 9.34 -6.86
CA LEU A 120 12.20 9.30 -7.99
C LEU A 120 11.73 10.13 -9.19
N VAL A 121 10.42 10.36 -9.33
CA VAL A 121 9.82 11.20 -10.38
C VAL A 121 9.31 12.55 -9.85
N ASN A 122 9.82 13.00 -8.69
CA ASN A 122 9.50 14.29 -8.05
C ASN A 122 8.01 14.48 -7.65
N LYS A 123 7.25 13.40 -7.47
CA LYS A 123 5.91 13.39 -6.87
C LYS A 123 6.03 13.10 -5.37
N ASN A 124 6.59 14.06 -4.62
CA ASN A 124 7.08 13.85 -3.25
C ASN A 124 6.21 14.47 -2.14
N LYS A 125 5.04 15.01 -2.46
CA LYS A 125 4.06 15.42 -1.45
C LYS A 125 3.17 14.23 -1.11
N SER A 126 2.84 14.10 0.16
CA SER A 126 1.98 13.04 0.67
C SER A 126 0.82 13.62 1.45
N LYS A 127 -0.35 13.00 1.35
CA LYS A 127 -1.52 13.34 2.16
C LYS A 127 -2.26 12.08 2.57
N VAL A 128 -2.43 11.90 3.88
CA VAL A 128 -3.38 10.93 4.43
C VAL A 128 -4.79 11.53 4.31
N LEU A 129 -5.70 10.77 3.71
CA LEU A 129 -7.06 11.18 3.41
C LEU A 129 -8.04 10.69 4.48
N ALA A 130 -7.86 9.46 4.94
CA ALA A 130 -8.67 8.84 5.97
C ALA A 130 -7.93 7.67 6.62
N ARG A 131 -8.26 7.40 7.88
CA ARG A 131 -7.87 6.18 8.62
C ARG A 131 -9.05 5.71 9.45
N THR A 132 -9.32 4.41 9.44
CA THR A 132 -10.44 3.76 10.13
C THR A 132 -10.09 2.29 10.39
N ASN A 133 -11.00 1.51 10.96
CA ASN A 133 -10.84 0.07 11.18
C ASN A 133 -12.20 -0.62 11.06
N SER A 134 -12.19 -1.95 10.93
CA SER A 134 -13.40 -2.76 10.78
C SER A 134 -14.43 -2.57 11.92
N GLY A 135 -13.95 -2.25 13.12
CA GLY A 135 -14.81 -2.01 14.28
C GLY A 135 -15.71 -0.78 14.14
N ASP A 136 -15.32 0.21 13.34
CA ASP A 136 -16.17 1.39 13.06
C ASP A 136 -17.44 1.03 12.26
N VAL A 137 -17.44 -0.14 11.58
CA VAL A 137 -18.59 -0.66 10.84
C VAL A 137 -19.31 -1.74 11.63
N THR A 138 -18.58 -2.67 12.27
CA THR A 138 -19.18 -3.82 12.96
C THR A 138 -19.65 -3.51 14.38
N GLY A 139 -19.10 -2.46 15.01
CA GLY A 139 -19.26 -2.16 16.44
C GLY A 139 -18.43 -3.08 17.36
N ASP A 140 -17.68 -4.02 16.81
CA ASP A 140 -16.76 -4.90 17.54
C ASP A 140 -15.33 -4.36 17.48
N TYR A 141 -14.77 -4.06 18.64
CA TYR A 141 -13.45 -3.47 18.80
C TYR A 141 -12.43 -4.40 19.46
N THR A 142 -12.79 -5.67 19.73
CA THR A 142 -11.86 -6.62 20.37
C THR A 142 -10.82 -7.15 19.39
N GLU A 143 -11.19 -7.31 18.13
CA GLU A 143 -10.31 -7.75 17.04
C GLU A 143 -10.68 -7.00 15.75
N VAL A 144 -9.82 -6.08 15.32
CA VAL A 144 -10.08 -5.23 14.15
C VAL A 144 -9.03 -5.39 13.07
N VAL A 145 -9.39 -5.02 11.84
CA VAL A 145 -8.47 -4.81 10.72
C VAL A 145 -8.38 -3.31 10.45
N GLY A 146 -7.15 -2.79 10.36
CA GLY A 146 -6.87 -1.37 10.13
C GLY A 146 -6.90 -0.98 8.65
N TYR A 147 -7.44 0.20 8.34
CA TYR A 147 -7.56 0.73 6.98
C TYR A 147 -7.06 2.16 6.89
N LEU A 148 -6.32 2.48 5.83
CA LEU A 148 -5.83 3.84 5.56
C LEU A 148 -5.87 4.15 4.07
N SER A 149 -6.29 5.37 3.74
CA SER A 149 -6.21 5.93 2.39
C SER A 149 -5.26 7.12 2.38
N ALA A 150 -4.34 7.15 1.43
CA ALA A 150 -3.40 8.24 1.23
C ALA A 150 -3.06 8.42 -0.25
N VAL A 151 -2.50 9.58 -0.59
CA VAL A 151 -2.11 9.93 -1.96
C VAL A 151 -0.74 10.61 -1.98
N MET A 152 0.09 10.20 -2.95
CA MET A 152 1.33 10.88 -3.34
C MET A 152 1.05 11.81 -4.54
N HIS A 153 1.53 13.05 -4.49
CA HIS A 153 1.32 14.04 -5.54
C HIS A 153 2.48 15.04 -5.67
N SER A 154 2.43 15.92 -6.68
CA SER A 154 3.41 17.01 -6.90
C SER A 154 3.17 18.23 -6.03
#